data_AF-A0A945AT06-F1
#
_entry.id   AF-A0A945AT06-F1
#
_cell.length_a   1.000
_cell.length_b   1.000
_cell.length_c   1.000
_cell.angle_alpha   90.00
_cell.angle_beta   90.00
_cell.angle_gamma   90.00
#
_symmetry.space_group_name_H-M   'P 1'
#
loop_
_entity.id
_entity.type
_entity.pdbx_description
1 polymer ?
#
loop_
_entity_poly.entity_id
_entity_poly.type
_entity_poly.pdbx_seq_one_letter_code
_entity_poly.pdbx_strand_id
1 'polypeptide(L)'
;AATSTNPNEPGAILAAGGRVLGVTAHAESLARAKLKAYEGVKEIRWRGAWCRKDIADKGLRHEHEQVAAESAESSSLPPEGTA
;
A
#
# COMPACT_ATOMS: atom_id res chain seq x y z
N ALA A 1 -3.69 17.63 0.27
CA ALA A 1 -4.10 17.17 1.60
C ALA A 1 -4.76 18.34 2.29
N ALA A 2 -5.90 18.13 2.93
CA ALA A 2 -6.75 19.20 3.42
C ALA A 2 -6.88 19.07 4.94
N THR A 3 -5.94 19.70 5.63
CA THR A 3 -5.75 19.62 7.08
C THR A 3 -5.64 21.03 7.62
N SER A 4 -6.35 21.34 8.70
CA SER A 4 -6.37 22.67 9.32
C SER A 4 -5.89 22.58 10.78
N THR A 5 -5.26 23.63 11.28
CA THR A 5 -4.86 23.78 12.67
C THR A 5 -5.85 24.68 13.42
N ASN A 6 -6.19 24.34 14.67
CA ASN A 6 -7.07 25.16 15.49
C ASN A 6 -6.27 26.34 16.10
N PRO A 7 -6.65 27.60 15.87
CA PRO A 7 -5.96 28.74 16.48
C PRO A 7 -6.14 28.81 18.01
N ASN A 8 -7.18 28.19 18.57
CA ASN A 8 -7.42 28.13 20.02
C ASN A 8 -6.77 26.92 20.69
N GLU A 9 -6.33 25.93 19.91
CA GLU A 9 -5.64 24.72 20.38
C GLU A 9 -4.44 24.45 19.49
N PRO A 10 -3.32 25.16 19.71
CA PRO A 10 -2.12 24.99 18.91
C PRO A 10 -1.64 23.52 19.01
N GLY A 11 -1.61 22.85 17.85
CA GLY A 11 -1.26 21.43 17.74
C GLY A 11 -2.44 20.50 17.40
N ALA A 12 -3.69 20.97 17.50
CA ALA A 12 -4.84 20.19 17.07
C ALA A 12 -4.90 20.09 15.53
N ILE A 13 -4.85 18.86 15.02
CA ILE A 13 -4.93 18.54 13.60
C ILE A 13 -6.39 18.21 13.24
N LEU A 14 -7.01 19.07 12.43
CA LEU A 14 -8.40 18.95 12.02
C LEU A 14 -8.52 18.51 10.56
N ALA A 15 -9.47 17.63 10.27
CA ALA A 15 -9.84 17.26 8.91
C ALA A 15 -10.60 18.43 8.25
N ALA A 16 -10.09 18.95 7.12
CA ALA A 16 -10.65 20.12 6.44
C ALA A 16 -11.01 19.80 4.99
N GLY A 17 -12.18 19.20 4.74
CA GLY A 17 -12.66 18.86 3.40
C GLY A 17 -12.70 17.35 3.11
N GLY A 18 -13.07 16.96 1.89
CA GLY A 18 -13.38 15.57 1.56
C GLY A 18 -12.18 14.61 1.48
N ARG A 19 -11.04 15.06 0.95
CA ARG A 19 -9.80 14.27 0.86
C ARG A 19 -8.74 14.84 1.81
N VAL A 20 -8.63 14.22 2.97
CA VAL A 20 -7.78 14.71 4.07
C VAL A 20 -6.34 14.25 3.88
N LEU A 21 -6.11 12.94 3.82
CA LEU A 21 -4.77 12.32 3.80
C LEU A 21 -4.66 11.18 2.77
N GLY A 22 -3.44 10.88 2.36
CA GLY A 22 -3.09 9.68 1.61
C GLY A 22 -2.07 8.85 2.39
N VAL A 23 -2.32 7.56 2.57
CA VAL A 23 -1.38 6.63 3.21
C VAL A 23 -0.71 5.79 2.14
N THR A 24 0.63 5.82 2.11
CA THR A 24 1.46 5.05 1.19
C THR A 24 2.47 4.27 2.01
N ALA A 25 2.74 3.02 1.63
CA ALA A 25 3.77 2.19 2.23
C ALA A 25 4.62 1.53 1.15
N HIS A 26 5.88 1.23 1.49
CA HIS A 26 6.84 0.55 0.62
C HIS A 26 7.26 -0.79 1.23
N ALA A 27 7.38 -1.82 0.39
CA ALA A 27 7.80 -3.17 0.76
C ALA A 27 8.29 -3.93 -0.48
N GLU A 28 8.92 -5.08 -0.25
CA GLU A 28 9.45 -5.98 -1.28
C GLU A 28 8.38 -6.60 -2.18
N SER A 29 7.13 -6.69 -1.71
CA SER A 29 5.99 -7.12 -2.51
C SER A 29 4.81 -6.18 -2.36
N LEU A 30 3.96 -6.12 -3.39
CA LEU A 30 2.74 -5.34 -3.39
C LEU A 30 1.78 -5.81 -2.30
N ALA A 31 1.73 -7.13 -2.03
CA ALA A 31 0.96 -7.68 -0.91
C ALA A 31 1.39 -7.10 0.44
N ARG A 32 2.70 -7.04 0.70
CA ARG A 32 3.23 -6.47 1.95
C ARG A 32 3.07 -4.96 1.99
N ALA A 33 3.26 -4.27 0.87
CA ALA A 33 3.07 -2.82 0.78
C ALA A 33 1.61 -2.46 1.07
N LYS A 34 0.66 -3.20 0.49
CA LYS A 34 -0.78 -3.05 0.76
C LYS A 34 -1.09 -3.27 2.23
N LEU A 35 -0.58 -4.35 2.83
CA LEU A 35 -0.79 -4.63 4.27
C LEU A 35 -0.31 -3.48 5.15
N LYS A 36 0.95 -3.04 4.98
CA LYS A 36 1.52 -1.92 5.74
C LYS A 36 0.75 -0.62 5.57
N ALA A 37 0.26 -0.34 4.37
CA ALA A 37 -0.56 0.84 4.12
C ALA A 37 -1.86 0.78 4.94
N TYR A 38 -2.54 -0.37 4.97
CA TYR A 38 -3.76 -0.54 5.76
C TYR A 38 -3.52 -0.60 7.27
N GLU A 39 -2.36 -1.08 7.72
CA GLU A 39 -1.91 -0.96 9.11
C GLU A 39 -1.74 0.51 9.51
N GLY A 40 -1.05 1.31 8.68
CA GLY A 40 -0.93 2.75 8.90
C GLY A 40 -2.29 3.46 8.92
N VAL A 41 -3.20 3.09 8.00
CA VAL A 41 -4.58 3.58 8.03
C VAL A 41 -5.26 3.19 9.34
N LYS A 42 -4.97 2.01 9.93
CA LYS A 42 -5.61 1.54 11.17
C LYS A 42 -5.31 2.43 12.38
N GLU A 43 -4.10 2.95 12.45
CA GLU A 43 -3.64 3.80 13.55
C GLU A 43 -4.24 5.22 13.51
N ILE A 44 -4.71 5.68 12.34
CA ILE A 44 -5.27 7.03 12.19
C ILE A 44 -6.80 6.96 12.28
N ARG A 45 -7.39 7.61 13.30
CA ARG A 45 -8.84 7.56 13.55
C ARG A 45 -9.41 8.92 13.93
N TRP A 46 -10.55 9.27 13.34
CA TRP A 46 -11.40 10.40 13.72
C TRP A 46 -12.85 10.12 13.33
N ARG A 47 -13.79 10.92 13.83
CA ARG A 47 -15.22 10.76 13.55
C ARG A 47 -15.50 10.98 12.06
N GLY A 48 -16.14 10.01 11.41
CA GLY A 48 -16.47 10.08 9.97
C GLY A 48 -15.31 9.75 9.04
N ALA A 49 -14.17 9.29 9.57
CA ALA A 49 -13.08 8.77 8.75
C ALA A 49 -13.55 7.57 7.91
N TRP A 50 -13.33 7.63 6.60
CA TRP A 50 -13.65 6.54 5.68
C TRP A 50 -12.49 6.31 4.72
N CYS A 51 -12.19 5.04 4.45
CA CYS A 51 -11.19 4.63 3.50
C CYS A 51 -11.70 3.43 2.69
N ARG A 52 -11.30 3.37 1.42
CA ARG A 52 -11.49 2.19 0.58
C ARG A 52 -10.57 1.06 1.02
N LYS A 53 -11.00 -0.20 0.84
CA LYS A 53 -10.23 -1.41 1.20
C LYS A 53 -9.74 -2.22 -0.01
N ASP A 54 -10.16 -1.82 -1.21
CA ASP A 54 -9.91 -2.50 -2.48
C ASP A 54 -8.71 -1.94 -3.26
N ILE A 55 -7.97 -1.00 -2.66
CA ILE A 55 -6.76 -0.44 -3.28
C ILE A 55 -5.69 -1.54 -3.37
N ALA A 56 -5.07 -1.65 -4.55
CA ALA A 56 -4.05 -2.62 -4.96
C ALA A 56 -4.54 -4.04 -5.34
N ASP A 57 -5.84 -4.36 -5.26
CA ASP A 57 -6.36 -5.71 -5.61
C ASP A 57 -6.08 -6.14 -7.06
N LYS A 58 -6.11 -5.19 -8.00
CA LYS A 58 -5.78 -5.46 -9.40
C LYS A 58 -4.29 -5.72 -9.60
N GLY A 59 -3.44 -4.95 -8.90
CA GLY A 59 -2.00 -5.11 -8.96
C GLY A 59 -1.53 -6.44 -8.35
N LEU A 60 -2.22 -6.93 -7.31
CA LEU A 60 -1.88 -8.22 -6.69
C LEU A 60 -2.05 -9.40 -7.66
N ARG A 61 -3.05 -9.32 -8.55
CA ARG A 61 -3.23 -10.34 -9.60
C ARG A 61 -2.06 -10.32 -10.58
N HIS A 62 -1.62 -9.13 -10.99
CA HIS A 62 -0.48 -9.00 -11.90
C HIS A 62 0.85 -9.40 -11.25
N GLU A 63 1.09 -9.04 -9.98
CA GLU A 63 2.28 -9.49 -9.25
C GLU A 63 2.34 -11.03 -9.20
N HIS A 64 1.20 -11.69 -8.91
CA HIS A 64 1.13 -13.15 -8.91
C HIS A 64 1.37 -13.75 -10.30
N GLU A 65 0.83 -13.14 -11.36
CA GLU A 65 1.10 -13.55 -12.75
C GLU A 65 2.59 -13.41 -13.11
N GLN A 66 3.25 -12.34 -12.67
CA GLN A 66 4.68 -12.13 -12.94
C GLN A 66 5.55 -13.12 -12.17
N VAL A 67 5.29 -13.33 -10.89
CA VAL A 67 6.02 -14.34 -10.09
C VAL A 67 5.85 -15.74 -10.68
N ALA A 68 4.66 -16.07 -11.20
CA ALA A 68 4.41 -17.35 -11.86
C ALA A 68 5.16 -17.48 -13.20
N ALA A 69 5.25 -16.40 -13.99
CA ALA A 69 6.00 -16.38 -15.23
C ALA A 69 7.53 -16.51 -14.99
N GLU A 70 8.05 -15.77 -14.02
CA GLU A 70 9.48 -15.77 -13.66
C GLU A 70 9.95 -17.14 -13.12
N SER A 71 9.08 -17.80 -12.34
CA SER A 71 9.34 -19.15 -11.81
C SER A 71 9.38 -20.23 -12.90
N ALA A 72 8.55 -20.10 -13.94
CA ALA A 72 8.56 -21.00 -15.09
C ALA A 72 9.82 -20.83 -15.95
N GLU A 73 10.31 -19.59 -16.07
CA GLU A 73 11.52 -19.26 -16.83
C GLU A 73 12.79 -19.77 -16.13
N SER A 74 12.87 -19.60 -14.81
CA SER A 74 13.98 -20.11 -13.98
C SER A 74 14.11 -21.64 -13.99
N SER A 75 13.00 -22.38 -14.14
CA SER A 75 12.99 -23.84 -14.23
C SER A 75 13.46 -24.38 -15.59
N SER A 76 13.63 -23.52 -16.60
CA SER A 76 13.95 -23.92 -17.98
C SER A 76 15.44 -23.82 -18.34
N LEU A 77 16.29 -23.36 -17.40
CA LEU A 77 17.74 -23.33 -17.59
C LEU A 77 18.29 -24.76 -17.68
N PRO A 78 19.00 -25.13 -18.77
CA PRO A 78 19.70 -26.40 -18.84
C PRO A 78 20.77 -26.45 -17.75
N PRO A 79 21.09 -27.63 -17.16
CA PRO A 79 22.23 -27.75 -16.27
C PRO A 79 23.47 -27.29 -17.02
N GLU A 80 24.16 -26.28 -16.48
CA GLU A 80 25.41 -25.79 -17.05
C GLU A 80 26.33 -26.97 -17.33
N GLY A 81 26.70 -27.08 -18.60
CA GLY A 81 27.43 -28.20 -19.16
C GLY A 81 28.74 -28.41 -18.44
N THR A 82 28.95 -29.69 -18.10
CA THR A 82 30.22 -30.32 -17.79
C THR A 82 31.30 -29.89 -18.79
N ALA A 83 32.41 -29.35 -18.29
CA ALA A 83 33.68 -29.23 -19.01
C ALA A 83 34.72 -30.11 -18.32
#